data_AF-A0A2R8F1A2-F1
#
_entry.id   AF-A0A2R8F1A2-F1
#
_cell.length_a   1.000
_cell.length_b   1.000
_cell.length_c   1.000
_cell.angle_alpha   90.00
_cell.angle_beta   90.00
_cell.angle_gamma   90.00
#
_symmetry.space_group_name_H-M   'P 1'
#
loop_
_entity.id
_entity.type
_entity.pdbx_description
1 polymer ?
#
loop_
_entity_poly.entity_id
_entity_poly.type
_entity_poly.pdbx_seq_one_letter_code
_entity_poly.pdbx_strand_id
1 'polypeptide(L)'
;MLLSVKLARIFQEEARKQLKIDFGTPECPNCRGLTVKELQKVDFTKINMDELFGDILTKAQNSMNKDIIAGIQDKVHRMQQSQHY
;
A
#
# COMPACT_ATOMS: atom_id res chain seq x y z
N MET A 1 -6.58 4.78 3.43
CA MET A 1 -7.34 4.66 2.16
C MET A 1 -6.48 4.19 0.97
N LEU A 2 -5.23 4.64 0.80
CA LEU A 2 -4.40 4.25 -0.36
C LEU A 2 -3.95 2.78 -0.40
N LEU A 3 -3.84 2.12 0.76
CA LEU A 3 -3.30 0.77 0.87
C LEU A 3 -4.24 -0.31 0.30
N SER A 4 -5.56 -0.15 0.52
CA SER A 4 -6.57 -1.09 0.01
C SER A 4 -6.71 -1.03 -1.51
N VAL A 5 -6.62 0.16 -2.10
CA VAL A 5 -6.69 0.34 -3.56
C VAL A 5 -5.47 -0.27 -4.25
N LYS A 6 -4.25 -0.03 -3.72
CA LYS A 6 -3.03 -0.61 -4.28
C LYS A 6 -3.02 -2.14 -4.15
N LEU A 7 -3.44 -2.68 -3.01
CA LEU A 7 -3.60 -4.12 -2.83
C LEU A 7 -4.57 -4.72 -3.86
N ALA A 8 -5.75 -4.12 -4.04
CA ALA A 8 -6.73 -4.59 -4.99
C ALA A 8 -6.20 -4.59 -6.44
N ARG A 9 -5.46 -3.53 -6.82
CA ARG A 9 -4.82 -3.42 -8.14
C ARG A 9 -3.79 -4.54 -8.35
N ILE A 10 -2.81 -4.67 -7.46
CA ILE A 10 -1.74 -5.68 -7.58
C ILE A 10 -2.34 -7.09 -7.61
N PHE A 11 -3.30 -7.36 -6.72
CA PHE A 11 -3.97 -8.66 -6.69
C PHE A 11 -4.65 -8.98 -8.04
N GLN A 12 -5.38 -8.02 -8.62
CA GLN A 12 -6.05 -8.22 -9.91
C GLN A 12 -5.06 -8.43 -11.06
N GLU A 13 -3.97 -7.66 -11.11
CA GLU A 13 -2.93 -7.79 -12.13
C GLU A 13 -2.24 -9.17 -12.06
N GLU A 14 -1.79 -9.57 -10.89
CA GLU A 14 -1.05 -10.81 -10.69
C GLU A 14 -1.96 -12.05 -10.87
N ALA A 15 -3.19 -12.00 -10.36
CA ALA A 15 -4.13 -13.11 -10.53
C ALA A 15 -4.55 -13.28 -12.00
N ARG A 16 -4.82 -12.19 -12.72
CA ARG A 16 -5.16 -12.24 -14.15
C ARG A 16 -4.01 -12.76 -15.00
N LYS A 17 -2.77 -12.37 -14.67
CA LYS A 17 -1.55 -12.89 -15.29
C LYS A 17 -1.43 -14.40 -15.13
N GLN A 18 -1.67 -14.94 -13.94
CA GLN A 18 -1.67 -16.40 -13.70
C GLN A 18 -2.78 -17.11 -14.49
N LEU A 19 -3.98 -16.52 -14.53
CA LEU A 19 -5.15 -17.10 -15.18
C LEU A 19 -5.20 -16.86 -16.69
N LYS A 20 -4.24 -16.10 -17.25
CA LYS A 20 -4.19 -15.68 -18.66
C LYS A 20 -5.47 -14.93 -19.09
N ILE A 21 -5.98 -14.06 -18.23
CA ILE A 21 -7.14 -13.21 -18.49
C ILE A 21 -6.65 -11.81 -18.84
N ASP A 22 -7.01 -11.32 -20.02
CA ASP A 22 -6.65 -9.97 -20.46
C ASP A 22 -7.61 -8.90 -19.90
N PHE A 23 -7.10 -7.68 -19.74
CA PHE A 23 -7.88 -6.51 -19.33
C PHE A 23 -8.72 -5.89 -20.45
N GLY A 24 -8.64 -6.42 -21.67
CA GLY A 24 -9.28 -5.87 -22.86
C GLY A 24 -8.51 -4.68 -23.42
N THR A 25 -9.07 -4.07 -24.47
CA THR A 25 -8.52 -2.83 -25.02
C THR A 25 -9.07 -1.62 -24.26
N PRO A 26 -8.44 -0.43 -24.40
CA PRO A 26 -8.98 0.80 -23.82
C PRO A 26 -10.43 1.09 -24.23
N GLU A 27 -10.82 0.75 -25.46
CA GLU A 27 -12.17 0.95 -26.00
C GLU A 27 -13.16 -0.11 -25.49
N CYS A 28 -12.69 -1.33 -25.22
CA CYS A 28 -13.47 -2.48 -24.79
C CYS A 28 -12.85 -3.16 -23.56
N PRO A 29 -12.87 -2.50 -22.38
CA PRO A 29 -12.19 -3.01 -21.20
C PRO A 29 -12.97 -4.16 -20.53
N ASN A 30 -12.23 -5.11 -20.00
CA ASN A 30 -12.72 -6.22 -19.19
C ASN A 30 -12.68 -5.85 -17.69
N CYS A 31 -13.69 -5.12 -17.23
CA CYS A 31 -13.75 -4.62 -15.84
C CYS A 31 -14.31 -5.61 -14.81
N ARG A 32 -14.71 -6.84 -15.21
CA ARG A 32 -15.27 -7.79 -14.25
C ARG A 32 -14.23 -8.26 -13.23
N GLY A 33 -14.70 -8.65 -12.05
CA GLY A 33 -13.88 -9.36 -11.08
C GLY A 33 -13.64 -10.83 -11.47
N LEU A 34 -12.86 -11.52 -10.63
CA LEU A 34 -12.69 -12.96 -10.72
C LEU A 34 -13.93 -13.68 -10.17
N THR A 35 -14.37 -14.71 -10.87
CA THR A 35 -15.36 -15.64 -10.34
C THR A 35 -14.74 -16.49 -9.22
N VAL A 36 -15.58 -17.12 -8.39
CA VAL A 36 -15.10 -18.01 -7.32
C VAL A 36 -14.21 -19.14 -7.88
N LYS A 37 -14.58 -19.72 -9.02
CA LYS A 37 -13.80 -20.79 -9.67
C LYS A 37 -12.45 -20.32 -10.19
N GLU A 38 -12.37 -19.07 -10.67
CA GLU A 38 -11.11 -18.46 -11.09
C GLU A 38 -10.23 -18.15 -9.88
N LEU A 39 -10.81 -17.58 -8.83
CA LEU A 39 -10.10 -17.27 -7.58
C LEU A 39 -9.45 -18.50 -6.95
N GLN A 40 -10.16 -19.64 -6.96
CA GLN A 40 -9.65 -20.92 -6.44
C GLN A 40 -8.43 -21.47 -7.21
N LYS A 41 -8.22 -21.01 -8.45
CA LYS A 41 -7.07 -21.42 -9.29
C LYS A 41 -5.87 -20.51 -9.12
N VAL A 42 -6.00 -19.39 -8.41
CA VAL A 42 -4.89 -18.48 -8.16
C VAL A 42 -3.94 -19.12 -7.14
N ASP A 43 -2.68 -19.19 -7.50
CA ASP A 43 -1.60 -19.57 -6.59
C ASP A 43 -1.15 -18.33 -5.81
N PHE A 44 -1.69 -18.17 -4.60
CA PHE A 44 -1.40 -17.04 -3.71
C PHE A 44 0.07 -16.97 -3.29
N THR A 45 0.82 -18.08 -3.37
CA THR A 45 2.25 -18.10 -3.03
C THR A 45 3.12 -17.43 -4.09
N LYS A 46 2.57 -17.19 -5.30
CA LYS A 46 3.27 -16.60 -6.44
C LYS A 46 2.80 -15.18 -6.76
N ILE A 47 2.01 -14.56 -5.91
CA ILE A 47 1.61 -13.17 -6.10
C ILE A 47 2.75 -12.26 -5.65
N ASN A 48 3.31 -11.47 -6.57
CA ASN A 48 4.30 -10.47 -6.20
C ASN A 48 3.61 -9.26 -5.53
N MET A 49 3.99 -8.96 -4.28
CA MET A 49 3.48 -7.84 -3.49
C MET A 49 4.58 -6.84 -3.08
N ASP A 50 5.76 -6.91 -3.70
CA ASP A 50 6.94 -6.11 -3.32
C ASP A 50 6.63 -4.60 -3.32
N GLU A 51 5.88 -4.15 -4.32
CA GLU A 51 5.44 -2.75 -4.42
C GLU A 51 4.59 -2.32 -3.21
N LEU A 52 3.69 -3.19 -2.76
CA LEU A 52 2.83 -2.90 -1.61
C LEU A 52 3.67 -2.84 -0.31
N PHE A 53 4.60 -3.78 -0.14
CA PHE A 53 5.48 -3.80 1.04
C PHE A 53 6.42 -2.60 1.07
N GLY A 54 6.94 -2.16 -0.08
CA GLY A 54 7.75 -0.93 -0.18
C GLY A 54 6.99 0.31 0.30
N ASP A 55 5.72 0.45 -0.11
CA ASP A 55 4.85 1.54 0.34
C ASP A 55 4.56 1.48 1.84
N ILE A 56 4.33 0.28 2.38
CA ILE A 56 4.08 0.07 3.82
C ILE A 56 5.32 0.47 4.62
N LEU A 57 6.50 -0.01 4.23
CA LEU A 57 7.76 0.28 4.91
C LEU A 57 8.06 1.78 4.88
N THR A 58 7.92 2.42 3.72
CA THR A 58 8.12 3.86 3.58
C THR A 58 7.19 4.66 4.49
N LYS A 59 5.91 4.26 4.57
CA LYS A 59 4.95 4.92 5.48
C LYS A 59 5.33 4.73 6.94
N ALA A 60 5.75 3.53 7.34
CA ALA A 60 6.19 3.25 8.70
C ALA A 60 7.43 4.08 9.09
N GLN A 61 8.42 4.17 8.20
CA GLN A 61 9.61 5.01 8.40
C GLN A 61 9.24 6.49 8.54
N ASN A 62 8.32 6.98 7.69
CA ASN A 62 7.88 8.37 7.74
C ASN A 62 7.11 8.70 9.02
N SER A 63 6.28 7.78 9.53
CA SER A 63 5.62 7.98 10.83
C SER A 63 6.63 8.03 11.97
N MET A 64 7.62 7.13 11.99
CA MET A 64 8.67 7.14 13.00
C MET A 64 9.46 8.46 13.00
N ASN A 65 9.83 8.95 11.82
CA ASN A 65 10.54 10.22 11.68
C ASN A 65 9.69 11.41 12.20
N LYS A 66 8.39 11.40 11.90
CA LYS A 66 7.47 12.43 12.39
C LYS A 66 7.37 12.44 13.91
N ASP A 67 7.28 11.26 14.53
CA ASP A 67 7.18 11.14 15.99
C ASP A 67 8.47 11.62 16.68
N ILE A 68 9.64 11.33 16.10
CA ILE A 68 10.92 11.86 16.57
C ILE A 68 10.96 13.39 16.48
N ILE A 69 10.56 13.96 15.34
CA ILE A 69 10.54 15.42 15.14
C ILE A 69 9.58 16.09 16.14
N ALA A 70 8.40 15.52 16.35
CA ALA A 70 7.43 16.03 17.32
C ALA A 70 8.01 16.02 18.75
N GLY A 71 8.69 14.95 19.15
CA GLY A 71 9.36 14.87 20.45
C GLY A 71 10.47 15.91 20.63
N ILE A 72 11.23 16.21 19.57
CA ILE A 72 12.26 17.27 19.57
C ILE A 72 11.59 18.65 19.72
N GLN A 73 10.54 18.93 18.93
CA GLN A 73 9.80 20.19 19.00
C GLN A 73 9.21 20.42 20.40
N ASP A 74 8.60 19.40 20.97
CA ASP A 74 8.03 19.42 22.32
C ASP A 74 9.11 19.74 23.38
N LYS A 75 10.30 19.14 23.26
CA LYS A 75 11.40 19.41 24.19
C LYS A 75 11.94 20.83 24.03
N VAL A 76 12.13 21.30 22.80
CA VAL A 76 12.55 22.69 22.51
C VAL A 76 11.55 23.70 23.07
N HIS A 77 10.26 23.46 22.88
CA HIS A 77 9.19 24.31 23.39
C HIS A 77 9.21 24.41 24.92
N ARG A 78 9.34 23.28 25.63
CA ARG A 78 9.48 23.26 27.10
C ARG A 78 10.71 24.02 27.59
N MET A 79 11.84 23.92 26.90
CA MET A 79 13.06 24.64 27.27
C MET A 79 12.90 26.16 27.10
N GLN A 80 12.27 26.61 26.01
CA GLN A 80 11.98 28.03 25.79
C GLN A 80 11.09 28.61 26.88
N GLN A 81 10.04 27.90 27.28
CA GLN A 81 9.14 28.33 28.36
C GLN A 81 9.86 28.42 29.72
N SER A 82 10.79 27.50 30.01
CA SER A 82 11.54 27.49 31.27
C SER A 82 12.58 28.63 31.39
N GLN A 83 12.92 29.32 30.30
CA GLN A 83 13.85 30.46 30.32
C GLN A 83 13.16 31.83 30.45
N HIS A 84 11.83 31.86 30.48
CA HIS A 84 11.04 33.08 30.66
C HIS A 84 10.53 33.29 32.11
N TYR A 85 11.12 32.58 33.07
CA TYR A 85 10.96 32.77 34.53
C TYR A 85 12.34 32.90 35.17
#